data_AF-A0A2H3DX97-F1
#
_entry.id   AF-A0A2H3DX97-F1
#
_cell.length_a   1.000
_cell.length_b   1.000
_cell.length_c   1.000
_cell.angle_alpha   90.00
_cell.angle_beta   90.00
_cell.angle_gamma   90.00
#
_symmetry.space_group_name_H-M   'P 1'
#
loop_
_entity.id
_entity.type
_entity.pdbx_description
1 polymer ?
#
loop_
_entity_poly.entity_id
_entity_poly.type
_entity_poly.pdbx_seq_one_letter_code
_entity_poly.pdbx_strand_id
1 'polypeptide(L)'
;MFKELVDAQKSSSGDDELTDNIPDDHALVKHHHIALDQRQAVYLHEWLSENRDDPAFKDFLPKLKQHLLSCLRGHSAIREEDEFSPAQLNQISFDQQRIYSHATAHFNYTTYDVCHDQDNIHVGKNGQKRDIMVMSNDEDPESHPFWYARVLGIYHANVLDSGTRFPKPKRMEFLWVC
;
A
#
# COMPACT_ATOMS: atom_id res chain seq x y z
N MET A 1 -2.02 -46.20 -4.99
CA MET A 1 -1.39 -46.86 -6.15
C MET A 1 -0.20 -45.99 -6.53
N PHE A 2 1.01 -46.52 -6.30
CA PHE A 2 2.31 -45.87 -6.52
C PHE A 2 2.57 -45.56 -7.99
N LYS A 3 3.23 -44.42 -8.28
CA LYS A 3 4.40 -44.38 -9.18
C LYS A 3 5.14 -43.03 -9.12
N GLU A 4 6.36 -43.09 -8.60
CA GLU A 4 7.50 -42.26 -9.01
C GLU A 4 8.00 -42.67 -10.41
N LEU A 5 9.00 -41.90 -10.89
CA LEU A 5 9.96 -42.07 -12.00
C LEU A 5 9.70 -41.04 -13.13
N VAL A 6 10.66 -40.26 -13.64
CA VAL A 6 12.14 -40.32 -13.60
C VAL A 6 12.69 -39.01 -14.17
N ASP A 7 13.81 -38.53 -13.63
CA ASP A 7 14.67 -37.51 -14.25
C ASP A 7 15.38 -38.07 -15.48
N ALA A 8 15.42 -37.29 -16.56
CA ALA A 8 16.36 -37.50 -17.65
C ALA A 8 16.95 -36.15 -18.09
N GLN A 9 18.21 -35.92 -17.73
CA GLN A 9 19.06 -34.94 -18.40
C GLN A 9 19.57 -35.50 -19.74
N LYS A 10 19.60 -34.65 -20.77
CA LYS A 10 20.62 -34.73 -21.82
C LYS A 10 20.95 -33.33 -22.36
N SER A 11 22.21 -33.16 -22.73
CA SER A 11 22.98 -31.92 -22.88
C SER A 11 23.12 -31.40 -24.32
N SER A 12 23.46 -30.11 -24.39
CA SER A 12 24.25 -29.38 -25.42
C SER A 12 23.61 -29.09 -26.78
N SER A 13 23.35 -27.80 -27.05
CA SER A 13 24.11 -26.98 -28.03
C SER A 13 23.70 -25.51 -27.87
N GLY A 14 24.67 -24.59 -27.92
CA GLY A 14 24.43 -23.15 -27.79
C GLY A 14 23.91 -22.55 -29.08
N ASP A 15 23.03 -21.56 -28.93
CA ASP A 15 22.81 -20.47 -29.87
C ASP A 15 22.45 -19.23 -29.03
N ASP A 16 23.15 -18.13 -29.30
CA ASP A 16 22.92 -16.82 -28.70
C ASP A 16 21.54 -16.30 -29.13
N GLU A 17 20.53 -16.44 -28.27
CA GLU A 17 19.26 -15.73 -28.42
C GLU A 17 19.05 -14.75 -27.27
N LEU A 18 18.86 -13.50 -27.68
CA LEU A 18 18.44 -12.33 -26.91
C LEU A 18 17.52 -12.75 -25.77
N THR A 19 17.94 -12.53 -24.52
CA THR A 19 17.03 -12.56 -23.39
C THR A 19 16.08 -11.39 -23.54
N ASP A 20 15.01 -11.62 -24.32
CA ASP A 20 13.83 -10.77 -24.28
C ASP A 20 13.41 -10.74 -22.82
N ASN A 21 13.41 -9.53 -22.24
CA ASN A 21 12.89 -9.31 -20.91
C ASN A 21 11.38 -9.55 -21.00
N ILE A 22 10.96 -10.82 -20.92
CA ILE A 22 9.57 -11.19 -20.77
C ILE A 22 9.11 -10.49 -19.49
N PRO A 23 8.19 -9.51 -19.57
CA PRO A 23 7.65 -8.88 -18.39
C PRO A 23 7.01 -9.97 -17.53
N ASP A 24 7.41 -10.03 -16.27
CA ASP A 24 6.89 -10.97 -15.29
C ASP A 24 5.35 -10.88 -15.29
N ASP A 25 4.67 -11.92 -15.80
CA ASP A 25 3.21 -12.03 -15.96
C ASP A 25 2.49 -11.86 -14.61
N HIS A 26 3.20 -12.09 -13.49
CA HIS A 26 2.72 -11.83 -12.14
C HIS A 26 2.57 -10.34 -11.77
N ALA A 27 3.16 -9.42 -12.53
CA ALA A 27 3.08 -7.98 -12.26
C ALA A 27 1.65 -7.43 -12.43
N LEU A 28 0.81 -8.08 -13.24
CA LEU A 28 -0.54 -7.65 -13.57
C LEU A 28 -1.59 -8.06 -12.53
N VAL A 29 -1.32 -9.10 -11.74
CA VAL A 29 -2.19 -9.52 -10.61
C VAL A 29 -2.06 -8.54 -9.44
N LYS A 30 -0.95 -7.82 -9.36
CA LYS A 30 -0.68 -6.89 -8.27
C LYS A 30 -1.20 -5.50 -8.63
N HIS A 31 -2.28 -5.06 -7.96
CA HIS A 31 -2.91 -3.75 -8.19
C HIS A 31 -1.94 -2.56 -8.05
N HIS A 32 -0.95 -2.67 -7.16
CA HIS A 32 0.02 -1.61 -6.94
C HIS A 32 1.37 -2.15 -6.47
N HIS A 33 2.40 -1.33 -6.64
CA HIS A 33 3.77 -1.63 -6.25
C HIS A 33 4.38 -0.47 -5.45
N ILE A 34 4.83 -0.81 -4.24
CA ILE A 34 5.63 0.03 -3.34
C ILE A 34 6.82 -0.81 -2.90
N ALA A 35 8.00 -0.17 -2.76
CA ALA A 35 9.23 -0.86 -2.43
C ALA A 35 9.14 -1.67 -1.12
N LEU A 36 9.76 -2.85 -1.13
CA LEU A 36 9.73 -3.80 -0.01
C LEU A 36 10.76 -3.48 1.09
N ASP A 37 11.73 -2.60 0.80
CA ASP A 37 12.81 -2.31 1.73
C ASP A 37 12.34 -1.50 2.94
N GLN A 38 13.10 -1.63 4.02
CA GLN A 38 12.82 -1.01 5.33
C GLN A 38 13.93 -0.03 5.72
N ARG A 39 14.61 0.57 4.74
CA ARG A 39 15.80 1.41 5.00
C ARG A 39 15.44 2.74 5.65
N GLN A 40 14.33 3.35 5.23
CA GLN A 40 13.89 4.63 5.78
C GLN A 40 12.86 4.42 6.89
N ALA A 41 13.34 4.02 8.06
CA ALA A 41 12.49 3.90 9.25
C ALA A 41 12.17 5.28 9.83
N VAL A 42 10.89 5.50 10.12
CA VAL A 42 10.36 6.67 10.82
C VAL A 42 9.80 6.20 12.15
N TYR A 43 10.32 6.74 13.26
CA TYR A 43 9.83 6.45 14.60
C TYR A 43 8.57 7.26 14.84
N LEU A 44 7.44 6.58 14.98
CA LEU A 44 6.12 7.21 14.93
C LEU A 44 5.93 8.24 16.06
N HIS A 45 6.42 7.93 17.26
CA HIS A 45 6.27 8.83 18.41
C HIS A 45 7.08 10.12 18.26
N GLU A 46 8.34 10.02 17.86
CA GLU A 46 9.22 11.18 17.63
C GLU A 46 8.67 12.04 16.49
N TRP A 47 8.31 11.40 15.38
CA TRP A 47 7.78 12.08 14.21
C TRP A 47 6.47 12.82 14.47
N LEU A 48 5.55 12.24 15.26
CA LEU A 48 4.32 12.92 15.68
C LEU A 48 4.60 14.08 16.64
N SER A 49 5.61 13.95 17.50
CA SER A 49 6.01 14.98 18.45
C SER A 49 6.63 16.19 17.74
N GLU A 50 7.47 15.95 16.74
CA GLU A 50 8.11 16.99 15.91
C GLU A 50 7.10 17.79 15.10
N ASN A 51 6.01 17.15 14.66
CA ASN A 51 5.00 17.75 13.79
C ASN A 51 3.68 18.07 14.52
N ARG A 52 3.71 18.19 15.84
CA ARG A 52 2.53 18.47 16.69
C ARG A 52 1.74 19.73 16.31
N ASP A 53 2.41 20.73 15.76
CA ASP A 53 1.82 22.03 15.44
C ASP A 53 1.35 22.09 13.96
N ASP A 54 1.61 21.04 13.17
CA ASP A 54 1.17 20.93 11.77
C ASP A 54 -0.30 20.44 11.71
N PRO A 55 -1.22 21.20 11.09
CA PRO A 55 -2.61 20.79 10.93
C PRO A 55 -2.80 19.44 10.23
N ALA A 56 -1.89 19.06 9.33
CA ALA A 56 -1.98 17.79 8.59
C ALA A 56 -1.81 16.56 9.48
N PHE A 57 -1.17 16.72 10.64
CA PHE A 57 -0.95 15.65 11.62
C PHE A 57 -2.08 15.55 12.66
N LYS A 58 -3.05 16.47 12.63
CA LYS A 58 -4.19 16.43 13.53
C LYS A 58 -4.98 15.14 13.30
N ASP A 59 -5.11 14.35 14.37
CA ASP A 59 -5.78 13.05 14.38
C ASP A 59 -5.17 12.01 13.43
N PHE A 60 -3.90 12.19 12.99
CA PHE A 60 -3.24 11.27 12.08
C PHE A 60 -3.23 9.83 12.60
N LEU A 61 -2.77 9.63 13.84
CA LEU A 61 -2.59 8.29 14.40
C LEU A 61 -3.93 7.54 14.60
N PRO A 62 -4.99 8.16 15.17
CA PRO A 62 -6.33 7.58 15.18
C PRO A 62 -6.84 7.20 13.79
N LYS A 63 -6.76 8.13 12.81
CA LYS A 63 -7.21 7.88 11.42
C LYS A 63 -6.44 6.74 10.76
N LEU A 64 -5.12 6.69 10.96
CA LEU A 64 -4.28 5.62 10.45
C LEU A 64 -4.69 4.27 11.04
N LYS A 65 -4.87 4.19 12.36
CA LYS A 65 -5.30 2.93 13.00
C LYS A 65 -6.67 2.47 12.52
N GLN A 66 -7.61 3.40 12.34
CA GLN A 66 -8.94 3.11 11.80
C GLN A 66 -8.85 2.56 10.37
N HIS A 67 -8.07 3.21 9.50
CA HIS A 67 -7.83 2.74 8.14
C HIS A 67 -7.22 1.32 8.11
N LEU A 68 -6.15 1.10 8.87
CA LEU A 68 -5.49 -0.21 8.94
C LEU A 68 -6.43 -1.30 9.48
N LEU A 69 -7.24 -0.99 10.49
CA LEU A 69 -8.21 -1.93 11.04
C LEU A 69 -9.31 -2.27 10.02
N SER A 70 -9.84 -1.29 9.31
CA SER A 70 -10.81 -1.48 8.22
C SER A 70 -10.24 -2.43 7.14
N CYS A 71 -9.00 -2.17 6.70
CA CYS A 71 -8.31 -3.04 5.75
C CYS A 71 -8.04 -4.46 6.28
N LEU A 72 -7.75 -4.63 7.58
CA LEU A 72 -7.60 -5.96 8.20
C LEU A 72 -8.91 -6.75 8.25
N ARG A 73 -10.05 -6.06 8.32
CA ARG A 73 -11.38 -6.67 8.32
C ARG A 73 -11.93 -6.92 6.92
N GLY A 74 -11.18 -6.55 5.87
CA GLY A 74 -11.54 -6.79 4.47
C GLY A 74 -12.37 -5.68 3.84
N HIS A 75 -12.53 -4.54 4.52
CA HIS A 75 -13.11 -3.35 3.93
C HIS A 75 -12.00 -2.59 3.20
N SER A 76 -12.12 -2.48 1.88
CA SER A 76 -11.14 -1.78 1.02
C SER A 76 -11.31 -0.26 1.02
N ALA A 77 -12.45 0.24 1.52
CA ALA A 77 -12.74 1.66 1.66
C ALA A 77 -13.14 1.96 3.10
N ILE A 78 -12.64 3.08 3.65
CA ILE A 78 -13.15 3.63 4.90
C ILE A 78 -14.58 4.07 4.60
N ARG A 79 -15.56 3.30 5.04
CA ARG A 79 -16.93 3.79 5.09
C ARG A 79 -16.99 4.77 6.25
N GLU A 80 -17.66 5.91 6.09
CA GLU A 80 -17.94 6.82 7.21
C GLU A 80 -18.62 6.09 8.39
N GLU A 81 -19.25 4.95 8.09
CA GLU A 81 -19.92 4.03 9.01
C GLU A 81 -18.97 3.13 9.85
N ASP A 82 -17.68 3.03 9.52
CA ASP A 82 -16.70 2.22 10.27
C ASP A 82 -16.22 2.98 11.54
N GLU A 83 -17.14 3.30 12.46
CA GLU A 83 -16.80 3.83 13.79
C GLU A 83 -16.23 2.71 14.66
N PHE A 84 -14.91 2.55 14.64
CA PHE A 84 -14.23 1.66 15.58
C PHE A 84 -14.13 2.31 16.96
N SER A 85 -14.48 1.54 17.99
CA SER A 85 -14.28 1.95 19.37
C SER A 85 -12.79 2.17 19.69
N PRO A 86 -12.45 3.03 20.65
CA PRO A 86 -11.06 3.23 21.09
C PRO A 86 -10.39 1.91 21.54
N ALA A 87 -11.17 0.99 22.11
CA ALA A 87 -10.68 -0.32 22.51
C ALA A 87 -10.26 -1.18 21.31
N GLN A 88 -10.96 -1.10 20.19
CA GLN A 88 -10.59 -1.77 18.94
C GLN A 88 -9.36 -1.14 18.29
N LEU A 89 -9.26 0.19 18.26
CA LEU A 89 -8.07 0.89 17.75
C LEU A 89 -6.80 0.58 18.55
N ASN A 90 -6.95 0.31 19.86
CA ASN A 90 -5.85 -0.11 20.72
C ASN A 90 -5.37 -1.55 20.47
N GLN A 91 -6.12 -2.38 19.76
CA GLN A 91 -5.66 -3.72 19.36
C GLN A 91 -4.55 -3.65 18.30
N ILE A 92 -4.53 -2.56 17.53
CA ILE A 92 -3.55 -2.31 16.48
C ILE A 92 -2.29 -1.68 17.07
N SER A 93 -1.17 -2.37 16.87
CA SER A 93 0.16 -1.89 17.22
C SER A 93 1.11 -1.99 16.03
N PHE A 94 2.11 -1.10 16.02
CA PHE A 94 3.15 -1.05 15.00
C PHE A 94 4.37 -1.79 15.51
N ASP A 95 4.91 -2.71 14.71
CA ASP A 95 6.14 -3.41 15.05
C ASP A 95 7.27 -2.40 15.27
N GLN A 96 7.94 -2.52 16.41
CA GLN A 96 9.00 -1.60 16.86
C GLN A 96 8.61 -0.11 16.89
N GLN A 97 7.30 0.21 16.89
CA GLN A 97 6.79 1.59 16.79
C GLN A 97 7.29 2.37 15.57
N ARG A 98 7.56 1.65 14.46
CA ARG A 98 8.10 2.22 13.23
C ARG A 98 7.12 2.11 12.07
N ILE A 99 7.18 3.12 11.21
CA ILE A 99 6.67 3.06 9.84
C ILE A 99 7.86 3.28 8.91
N TYR A 100 7.71 2.97 7.63
CA TYR A 100 8.80 3.06 6.66
C TYR A 100 8.35 3.93 5.49
N SER A 101 9.11 4.99 5.20
CA SER A 101 8.79 5.95 4.15
C SER A 101 9.31 5.50 2.78
N HIS A 102 8.54 5.85 1.75
CA HIS A 102 8.84 5.56 0.35
C HIS A 102 8.69 6.81 -0.51
N ALA A 103 9.52 6.91 -1.53
CA ALA A 103 9.47 8.02 -2.47
C ALA A 103 8.50 7.78 -3.64
N THR A 104 8.20 6.51 -3.96
CA THR A 104 7.44 6.14 -5.16
C THR A 104 6.39 5.07 -4.89
N ALA A 105 5.23 5.22 -5.51
CA ALA A 105 4.18 4.21 -5.61
C ALA A 105 3.70 4.11 -7.05
N HIS A 106 3.51 2.89 -7.53
CA HIS A 106 3.04 2.58 -8.88
C HIS A 106 1.68 1.88 -8.77
N PHE A 107 0.68 2.33 -9.52
CA PHE A 107 -0.65 1.73 -9.55
C PHE A 107 -0.92 1.22 -10.96
N ASN A 108 -1.17 -0.08 -11.09
CA ASN A 108 -1.44 -0.71 -12.37
C ASN A 108 -2.92 -0.57 -12.70
N TYR A 109 -3.24 -0.16 -13.92
CA TYR A 109 -4.61 -0.17 -14.43
C TYR A 109 -4.66 -0.75 -15.84
N THR A 110 -5.83 -1.27 -16.19
CA THR A 110 -6.12 -1.74 -17.53
C THR A 110 -6.79 -0.63 -18.32
N THR A 111 -6.28 -0.38 -19.51
CA THR A 111 -6.91 0.51 -20.49
C THR A 111 -7.92 -0.27 -21.32
N TYR A 112 -8.85 0.44 -21.96
CA TYR A 112 -9.93 -0.17 -22.76
C TYR A 112 -9.43 -1.08 -23.88
N ASP A 113 -8.22 -0.85 -24.39
CA ASP A 113 -7.61 -1.66 -25.45
C ASP A 113 -6.94 -2.94 -24.93
N VAL A 114 -7.23 -3.35 -23.68
CA VAL A 114 -6.59 -4.48 -22.98
C VAL A 114 -5.07 -4.27 -22.83
N CYS A 115 -4.61 -3.04 -23.02
CA CYS A 115 -3.24 -2.63 -22.71
C CYS A 115 -3.13 -2.34 -21.21
N HIS A 116 -1.94 -2.59 -20.67
CA HIS A 116 -1.61 -2.27 -19.29
C HIS A 116 -0.87 -0.95 -19.24
N ASP A 117 -1.24 -0.11 -18.28
CA ASP A 117 -0.57 1.16 -18.03
C ASP A 117 -0.45 1.41 -16.51
N GLN A 118 0.35 2.42 -16.13
CA GLN A 118 0.72 2.65 -14.74
C GLN A 118 0.66 4.12 -14.32
N ASP A 119 -0.04 4.38 -13.22
CA ASP A 119 -0.02 5.66 -12.53
C ASP A 119 1.13 5.70 -11.53
N ASN A 120 1.99 6.70 -11.68
CA ASN A 120 3.21 6.85 -10.89
C ASN A 120 3.12 8.06 -9.96
N ILE A 121 3.08 7.80 -8.66
CA ILE A 121 3.13 8.81 -7.60
C ILE A 121 4.57 8.94 -7.12
N HIS A 122 5.09 10.17 -7.05
CA HIS A 122 6.41 10.46 -6.53
C HIS A 122 6.37 11.56 -5.46
N VAL A 123 6.66 11.18 -4.23
CA VAL A 123 6.72 12.08 -3.07
C VAL A 123 8.18 12.32 -2.70
N GLY A 124 8.68 13.52 -2.98
CA GLY A 124 10.08 13.90 -2.72
C GLY A 124 10.38 15.33 -3.17
N LYS A 125 11.62 15.79 -2.95
CA LYS A 125 12.05 17.19 -3.22
C LYS A 125 11.82 17.65 -4.67
N ASN A 126 11.81 16.72 -5.63
CA ASN A 126 11.57 17.00 -7.05
C ASN A 126 10.23 16.41 -7.56
N GLY A 127 9.37 15.94 -6.66
CA GLY A 127 8.13 15.24 -7.00
C GLY A 127 7.05 16.19 -7.48
N GLN A 128 6.79 16.19 -8.80
CA GLN A 128 5.69 16.95 -9.40
C GLN A 128 4.39 16.14 -9.54
N LYS A 129 4.41 14.84 -9.24
CA LYS A 129 3.28 13.92 -9.40
C LYS A 129 2.82 13.36 -8.05
N ARG A 130 2.12 14.19 -7.28
CA ARG A 130 1.60 13.84 -5.95
C ARG A 130 0.12 14.17 -5.76
N ASP A 131 -0.50 14.80 -6.74
CA ASP A 131 -1.94 15.07 -6.72
C ASP A 131 -2.65 13.87 -7.33
N ILE A 132 -3.68 13.38 -6.66
CA ILE A 132 -4.47 12.22 -7.07
C ILE A 132 -5.94 12.60 -7.19
N MET A 133 -6.64 11.85 -8.03
CA MET A 133 -8.08 11.94 -8.25
C MET A 133 -8.68 10.57 -7.97
N VAL A 134 -9.72 10.50 -7.16
CA VAL A 134 -10.41 9.25 -6.80
C VAL A 134 -11.89 9.44 -7.08
N MET A 135 -12.56 8.38 -7.52
CA MET A 135 -14.02 8.41 -7.68
C MET A 135 -14.69 8.77 -6.34
N SER A 136 -15.55 9.78 -6.38
CA SER A 136 -16.32 10.19 -5.20
C SER A 136 -17.31 9.08 -4.82
N ASN A 137 -17.57 8.94 -3.52
CA ASN A 137 -18.65 8.09 -3.01
C ASN A 137 -19.97 8.88 -2.81
N ASP A 138 -20.05 10.11 -3.31
CA ASP A 138 -21.26 10.93 -3.20
C ASP A 138 -22.37 10.38 -4.09
N GLU A 139 -23.57 10.22 -3.53
CA GLU A 139 -24.76 9.76 -4.27
C GLU A 139 -25.51 10.91 -4.95
N ASP A 140 -25.14 12.17 -4.66
CA ASP A 140 -25.76 13.35 -5.23
C ASP A 140 -25.34 13.53 -6.70
N PRO A 141 -26.28 13.47 -7.67
CA PRO A 141 -25.97 13.68 -9.08
C PRO A 141 -25.41 15.07 -9.41
N GLU A 142 -25.60 16.07 -8.53
CA GLU A 142 -25.04 17.42 -8.70
C GLU A 142 -23.62 17.55 -8.11
N SER A 143 -23.16 16.56 -7.33
CA SER A 143 -21.79 16.55 -6.79
C SER A 143 -20.77 16.22 -7.88
N HIS A 144 -19.54 16.69 -7.69
CA HIS A 144 -18.46 16.38 -8.60
C HIS A 144 -18.10 14.88 -8.49
N PRO A 145 -17.99 14.13 -9.61
CA PRO A 145 -17.81 12.67 -9.59
C PRO A 145 -16.45 12.21 -9.03
N PHE A 146 -15.58 13.15 -8.66
CA PHE A 146 -14.21 12.88 -8.23
C PHE A 146 -13.85 13.72 -7.01
N TRP A 147 -13.18 13.06 -6.06
CA TRP A 147 -12.41 13.69 -5.00
C TRP A 147 -10.99 13.95 -5.45
N TYR A 148 -10.42 15.02 -4.91
CA TYR A 148 -9.05 15.44 -5.16
C TYR A 148 -8.30 15.41 -3.84
N ALA A 149 -7.10 14.84 -3.86
CA ALA A 149 -6.25 14.82 -2.68
C ALA A 149 -4.79 14.99 -3.08
N ARG A 150 -3.98 15.52 -2.17
CA ARG A 150 -2.53 15.61 -2.34
C ARG A 150 -1.85 14.61 -1.43
N VAL A 151 -1.03 13.73 -2.01
CA VAL A 151 -0.20 12.78 -1.27
C VAL A 151 0.96 13.52 -0.60
N LEU A 152 0.97 13.48 0.72
CA LEU A 152 2.00 14.03 1.59
C LEU A 152 3.12 13.03 1.86
N GLY A 153 2.81 11.73 1.84
CA GLY A 153 3.79 10.67 2.06
C GLY A 153 3.26 9.30 1.66
N ILE A 154 4.18 8.44 1.23
CA ILE A 154 3.92 7.03 0.93
C ILE A 154 4.61 6.23 2.02
N TYR A 155 3.87 5.35 2.69
CA TYR A 155 4.41 4.58 3.81
C TYR A 155 3.99 3.13 3.73
N HIS A 156 4.76 2.28 4.40
CA HIS A 156 4.27 1.00 4.85
C HIS A 156 4.59 0.80 6.32
N ALA A 157 3.82 -0.07 6.96
CA ALA A 157 4.00 -0.44 8.34
C ALA A 157 3.84 -1.96 8.50
N ASN A 158 4.56 -2.52 9.46
CA ASN A 158 4.32 -3.89 9.93
C ASN A 158 3.39 -3.81 11.12
N VAL A 159 2.17 -4.30 10.94
CA VAL A 159 1.07 -4.12 11.88
C VAL A 159 0.79 -5.43 12.62
N LEU A 160 0.60 -5.35 13.93
CA LEU A 160 0.24 -6.45 14.81
C LEU A 160 -1.21 -6.26 15.30
N ASP A 161 -2.07 -7.24 15.05
CA ASP A 161 -3.45 -7.30 15.57
C ASP A 161 -3.51 -8.15 16.84
N SER A 162 -3.57 -7.48 17.98
CA SER A 162 -3.67 -8.13 19.31
C SER A 162 -5.02 -8.82 19.54
N GLY A 163 -6.01 -8.62 18.68
CA GLY A 163 -7.26 -9.36 18.69
C GLY A 163 -7.10 -10.82 18.24
N THR A 164 -5.96 -11.17 17.64
CA THR A 164 -5.64 -12.54 17.22
C THR A 164 -4.84 -13.28 18.30
N ARG A 165 -5.07 -14.59 18.45
CA ARG A 165 -4.37 -15.40 19.48
C ARG A 165 -2.84 -15.45 19.29
N PHE A 166 -2.38 -15.30 18.05
CA PHE A 166 -0.96 -15.31 17.68
C PHE A 166 -0.70 -14.17 16.71
N PRO A 167 -0.49 -12.93 17.22
CA PRO A 167 -0.28 -11.78 16.38
C PRO A 167 0.98 -11.97 15.55
N LYS A 168 0.83 -11.97 14.22
CA LYS A 168 1.94 -11.96 13.27
C LYS A 168 2.01 -10.59 12.61
N PRO A 169 3.21 -10.00 12.46
CA PRO A 169 3.35 -8.75 11.73
C PRO A 169 2.81 -8.91 10.31
N LYS A 170 1.83 -8.09 9.93
CA LYS A 170 1.31 -8.00 8.57
C LYS A 170 1.77 -6.68 7.97
N ARG A 171 2.46 -6.75 6.83
CA ARG A 171 2.85 -5.57 6.07
C ARG A 171 1.60 -4.92 5.46
N MET A 172 1.41 -3.65 5.75
CA MET A 172 0.31 -2.84 5.23
C MET A 172 0.88 -1.56 4.64
N GLU A 173 0.43 -1.23 3.44
CA GLU A 173 0.88 -0.06 2.68
C GLU A 173 -0.25 0.97 2.70
N PHE A 174 0.08 2.25 2.84
CA PHE A 174 -0.91 3.32 2.87
C PHE A 174 -0.32 4.63 2.35
N LEU A 175 -1.20 5.48 1.83
CA LEU A 175 -0.89 6.84 1.44
C LEU A 175 -1.38 7.80 2.51
N TRP A 176 -0.57 8.78 2.85
CA TRP A 176 -1.01 9.91 3.66
C TRP A 176 -1.36 11.07 2.73
N VAL A 177 -2.58 11.58 2.85
CA VAL A 177 -3.15 12.60 1.96
C VAL A 177 -3.75 13.77 2.74
N CYS A 178 -3.84 14.94 2.11
CA CYS A 178 -4.59 16.11 2.56
C CYS A 178 -5.53 16.65 1.49
#